data_AF-A0A965AVI5-F1
#
_entry.id   AF-A0A965AVI5-F1
#
_cell.length_a   1.000
_cell.length_b   1.000
_cell.length_c   1.000
_cell.angle_alpha   90.00
_cell.angle_beta   90.00
_cell.angle_gamma   90.00
#
_symmetry.space_group_name_H-M   'P 1'
#
loop_
_entity.id
_entity.type
_entity.pdbx_description
1 polymer ?
#
loop_
_entity_poly.entity_id
_entity_poly.type
_entity_poly.pdbx_seq_one_letter_code
_entity_poly.pdbx_strand_id
1 'polypeptide(L)' 'TLYEHGFSVRSAKISTYLDQIVDAFHVVDLSVGSKVEDPARLAEARKALKQAAAPLRGPGDRS' A
#
# COMPACT_ATOMS: atom_id res chain seq x y z
N THR A 1 -6.93 -3.73 5.80
CA THR A 1 -6.97 -2.43 5.10
C THR A 1 -7.18 -2.51 3.60
N LEU A 2 -6.27 -3.05 2.77
CA LEU A 2 -6.46 -3.07 1.30
C LEU A 2 -7.74 -3.79 0.83
N TYR A 3 -7.95 -5.02 1.31
CA TYR A 3 -9.13 -5.82 0.98
C TYR A 3 -10.44 -5.17 1.44
N GLU A 4 -10.44 -4.56 2.63
CA GLU A 4 -11.59 -3.84 3.20
C GLU A 4 -11.98 -2.60 2.39
N HIS A 5 -11.02 -2.02 1.65
CA HIS A 5 -11.27 -0.93 0.72
C HIS A 5 -11.55 -1.40 -0.71
N GLY A 6 -11.74 -2.71 -0.92
CA GLY A 6 -12.05 -3.29 -2.23
C GLY A 6 -10.84 -3.32 -3.16
N PHE A 7 -9.62 -3.47 -2.63
CA PHE A 7 -8.42 -3.66 -3.43
C PHE A 7 -7.85 -5.06 -3.27
N SER A 8 -7.41 -5.64 -4.38
CA SER A 8 -6.63 -6.89 -4.42
C SER A 8 -5.20 -6.62 -4.85
N VAL A 9 -4.22 -7.27 -4.19
CA VAL A 9 -2.81 -7.19 -4.59
C VAL A 9 -2.59 -8.13 -5.77
N ARG A 10 -2.20 -7.58 -6.92
CA ARG A 10 -1.91 -8.35 -8.13
C ARG A 10 -0.45 -8.79 -8.19
N SER A 11 0.46 -7.95 -7.72
CA SER A 11 1.88 -8.28 -7.64
C SER A 11 2.57 -7.47 -6.56
N ALA A 12 3.55 -8.06 -5.90
CA ALA A 12 4.43 -7.38 -4.96
C ALA A 12 5.86 -7.46 -5.47
N LYS A 13 6.59 -6.36 -5.40
CA LYS A 13 8.04 -6.30 -5.63
C LYS A 13 8.69 -5.79 -4.35
N ILE A 14 9.51 -6.65 -3.75
CA ILE A 14 10.31 -6.34 -2.57
C ILE A 14 11.74 -6.18 -3.07
N SER A 15 12.35 -5.02 -2.85
CA SER A 15 13.71 -4.73 -3.28
C SER A 15 14.53 -4.17 -2.12
N THR A 16 15.63 -4.85 -1.81
CA THR A 16 16.62 -4.40 -0.84
C THR A 16 17.74 -3.69 -1.62
N TYR A 17 17.82 -2.36 -1.51
CA TYR A 17 18.89 -1.58 -2.13
C TYR A 17 19.78 -0.99 -1.04
N LEU A 18 21.00 -1.50 -0.90
CA LEU A 18 22.01 -1.10 0.09
C LEU A 18 21.46 -1.04 1.53
N ASP A 19 20.85 0.08 1.93
CA ASP A 19 20.34 0.36 3.29
C ASP A 19 18.81 0.58 3.34
N GLN A 20 18.09 0.43 2.23
CA GLN A 20 16.64 0.69 2.17
C GLN A 20 15.88 -0.55 1.66
N ILE A 21 14.86 -0.94 2.42
CA ILE A 21 13.83 -1.88 1.97
C ILE A 21 12.75 -1.05 1.29
N VAL A 22 12.56 -1.27 -0.01
CA VAL A 22 11.48 -0.67 -0.79
C VAL A 22 10.50 -1.75 -1.17
N ASP A 23 9.30 -1.67 -0.61
CA ASP A 23 8.17 -2.53 -0.95
C ASP A 23 7.21 -1.80 -1.91
N ALA A 24 7.01 -2.36 -3.09
CA ALA A 24 6.06 -1.87 -4.07
C ALA A 24 4.95 -2.91 -4.30
N PHE A 25 3.71 -2.54 -3.98
CA PHE A 25 2.52 -3.38 -4.21
C PHE A 25 1.69 -2.80 -5.34
N HIS A 26 1.46 -3.57 -6.40
CA HIS A 26 0.48 -3.24 -7.42
C HIS A 26 -0.88 -3.80 -7.02
N VAL A 27 -1.86 -2.91 -6.91
CA VAL A 27 -3.22 -3.25 -6.50
C VAL A 27 -4.23 -2.93 -7.59
N VAL A 28 -5.28 -3.73 -7.67
CA VAL A 28 -6.40 -3.57 -8.59
C VAL A 28 -7.71 -3.54 -7.81
N ASP A 29 -8.76 -3.02 -8.43
CA ASP A 29 -10.12 -3.13 -7.89
C ASP A 29 -10.50 -4.60 -7.72
N LEU A 30 -11.02 -4.96 -6.55
CA LEU A 30 -11.42 -6.33 -6.22
C LEU A 30 -12.64 -6.79 -7.01
N SER A 31 -13.56 -5.87 -7.35
CA SER A 31 -14.80 -6.18 -8.07
C SER A 31 -14.60 -6.29 -9.58
N VAL A 32 -13.74 -5.44 -10.16
CA VAL A 32 -13.51 -5.36 -11.62
C VAL A 32 -12.19 -6.04 -12.05
N GLY A 33 -11.28 -6.31 -11.11
CA GLY A 33 -9.94 -6.85 -11.41
C GLY A 33 -9.03 -5.88 -12.18
N SER A 34 -9.47 -4.63 -12.35
CA SER A 34 -8.86 -3.61 -13.20
C SER A 34 -8.41 -2.40 -12.37
N LYS A 35 -7.68 -1.47 -13.00
CA LYS A 35 -7.22 -0.26 -12.31
C LYS A 35 -8.42 0.57 -11.84
N VAL A 36 -8.37 1.09 -10.61
CA VAL A 36 -9.36 2.07 -10.13
C VAL A 36 -9.11 3.41 -10.84
N GLU A 37 -10.09 3.88 -11.59
CA GLU A 37 -10.01 5.17 -12.31
C GLU A 37 -10.71 6.32 -11.57
N ASP A 38 -11.56 6.01 -10.58
CA ASP A 38 -12.26 7.00 -9.77
C ASP A 38 -11.28 7.72 -8.81
N PRO A 39 -11.08 9.05 -8.98
CA PRO A 39 -10.17 9.82 -8.15
C PRO A 39 -10.55 9.85 -6.67
N ALA A 40 -11.84 9.84 -6.33
CA ALA A 40 -12.31 9.90 -4.94
C ALA A 40 -12.00 8.60 -4.21
N ARG A 41 -12.24 7.45 -4.85
CA ARG A 41 -11.87 6.13 -4.32
C ARG A 41 -10.36 5.98 -4.14
N LEU A 42 -9.57 6.50 -5.08
CA LEU A 42 -8.12 6.53 -4.96
C LEU A 42 -7.64 7.37 -3.77
N ALA A 43 -8.30 8.51 -3.50
CA ALA A 43 -7.98 9.37 -2.37
C ALA A 43 -8.26 8.70 -1.02
N GLU A 44 -9.42 8.06 -0.87
CA GLU A 44 -9.78 7.31 0.35
C GLU A 44 -8.83 6.13 0.60
N ALA A 45 -8.55 5.35 -0.44
CA ALA A 45 -7.58 4.25 -0.36
C ALA A 45 -6.19 4.73 0.06
N ARG A 46 -5.72 5.84 -0.52
CA ARG A 46 -4.44 6.45 -0.16
C ARG A 46 -4.42 6.91 1.29
N LYS A 47 -5.50 7.52 1.78
CA LYS A 47 -5.63 7.98 3.17
C LYS A 47 -5.55 6.80 4.13
N ALA A 48 -6.34 5.75 3.89
CA ALA A 48 -6.33 4.55 4.71
C ALA A 48 -4.97 3.84 4.71
N LEU A 49 -4.32 3.74 3.54
CA LEU A 49 -2.97 3.18 3.44
C LEU A 49 -1.93 3.99 4.21
N LYS A 50 -1.98 5.32 4.14
CA LYS A 50 -1.10 6.19 4.93
C LYS A 50 -1.32 6.05 6.43
N GLN A 51 -2.57 5.84 6.86
CA GLN A 51 -2.90 5.61 8.27
C GLN A 51 -2.39 4.24 8.75
N ALA A 52 -2.53 3.20 7.93
CA ALA A 52 -2.02 1.86 8.24
C ALA A 52 -0.50 1.76 8.17
N ALA A 53 0.13 2.51 7.26
CA ALA A 53 1.57 2.62 7.11
C ALA A 53 2.20 3.72 7.97
N ALA A 54 1.41 4.35 8.87
CA ALA A 54 1.97 5.18 9.94
C ALA A 54 3.09 4.39 10.61
N PRO A 55 4.24 5.03 10.88
CA PRO A 55 5.52 4.34 10.94
C PRO A 55 5.42 3.10 11.80
N LEU A 56 5.58 1.93 11.17
CA LEU A 56 6.12 0.77 11.86
C LEU A 56 7.48 1.24 12.34
N ARG A 57 7.54 1.76 13.57
CA ARG A 57 8.79 2.11 14.23
C ARG A 57 9.68 0.89 14.08
N GLY A 58 10.67 0.97 13.19
CA GLY A 58 11.73 -0.03 13.15
C GLY A 58 12.35 -0.07 14.55
N PRO A 59 12.78 -1.24 15.03
CA PRO A 59 13.55 -1.33 16.27
C PRO A 59 14.87 -0.57 16.09
N GLY A 60 14.85 0.74 16.35
CA GLY A 60 15.96 1.66 16.09
C GLY A 60 15.68 3.11 16.54
N ASP A 61 14.42 3.52 16.68
CA ASP A 61 14.07 4.86 17.17
C ASP A 61 13.98 4.91 18.72
N ARG A 62 15.11 4.60 19.36
CA ARG A 62 15.39 4.97 20.76
C ARG A 62 16.66 5.81 20.76
N SER A 63 16.49 7.12 20.66
CA SER A 63 17.47 8.12 21.13
C SER A 63 16.88 8.83 22.33
#